data_AF-A0A958U1C6-F1
#
_entry.id   AF-A0A958U1C6-F1
#
_cell.length_a   1.000
_cell.length_b   1.000
_cell.length_c   1.000
_cell.angle_alpha   90.00
_cell.angle_beta   90.00
_cell.angle_gamma   90.00
#
_symmetry.space_group_name_H-M   'P 1'
#
loop_
_entity.id
_entity.type
_entity.pdbx_description
1 polymer ?
#
loop_
_entity_poly.entity_id
_entity_poly.type
_entity_poly.pdbx_seq_one_letter_code
_entity_poly.pdbx_strand_id
1 'polypeptide(L)'
;MSTFNIIQQKLEEFIKKYYTNELIKGAILFFAIGLLYLLITLLVEYFLWLNPLGRRILFWAFVFVELALFVRFIAFPLAKLF
;
A
#
# COMPACT_ATOMS: atom_id res chain seq x y z
N MET A 1 11.62 -36.53 -15.60
CA MET A 1 11.56 -35.06 -15.43
C MET A 1 12.89 -34.48 -15.87
N SER A 2 12.90 -33.64 -16.90
CA SER A 2 14.12 -33.00 -17.41
C SER A 2 14.63 -31.96 -16.40
N THR A 3 15.95 -31.79 -16.29
CA THR A 3 16.59 -30.75 -15.47
C THR A 3 16.04 -29.35 -15.76
N PHE A 4 15.63 -29.10 -17.00
CA PHE A 4 14.96 -27.89 -17.44
C PHE A 4 13.65 -27.60 -16.69
N ASN A 5 12.79 -28.62 -16.50
CA ASN A 5 11.52 -28.45 -15.77
C ASN A 5 11.77 -28.08 -14.30
N ILE A 6 12.82 -28.62 -13.68
CA ILE A 6 13.19 -28.31 -12.30
C ILE A 6 13.65 -26.85 -12.18
N ILE A 7 14.45 -26.37 -13.14
CA ILE A 7 14.93 -24.99 -13.18
C ILE A 7 13.75 -24.02 -13.37
N GLN A 8 12.83 -24.34 -14.29
CA GLN A 8 11.65 -23.51 -14.55
C GLN A 8 10.75 -23.40 -13.31
N GLN A 9 10.50 -24.52 -12.63
CA GLN A 9 9.67 -24.56 -11.42
C GLN A 9 10.27 -23.75 -10.26
N LYS A 10 11.60 -23.81 -10.08
CA LYS A 10 12.29 -22.99 -9.08
C LYS A 10 12.25 -21.49 -9.40
N LEU A 11 12.29 -21.13 -10.68
CA LEU A 11 12.20 -19.74 -11.10
C LEU A 11 10.81 -19.16 -10.83
N GLU A 12 9.75 -19.92 -11.11
CA GLU A 12 8.36 -19.53 -10.81
C GLU A 12 8.14 -19.35 -9.30
N GLU A 13 8.67 -20.25 -8.47
CA GLU A 13 8.61 -20.12 -7.01
C GLU A 13 9.34 -18.87 -6.51
N PHE A 14 10.50 -18.55 -7.09
CA PHE A 14 11.25 -17.34 -6.75
C PHE A 14 10.47 -16.07 -7.10
N ILE A 15 9.89 -16.02 -8.31
CA ILE A 15 9.09 -14.89 -8.79
C ILE A 15 7.87 -14.68 -7.88
N LYS A 16 7.11 -15.74 -7.58
CA LYS A 16 5.97 -15.66 -6.65
C LYS A 16 6.39 -15.15 -5.28
N LYS A 17 7.48 -15.68 -4.73
CA LYS A 17 7.94 -15.29 -3.39
C LYS A 17 8.42 -13.83 -3.35
N TYR A 18 9.09 -13.35 -4.40
CA TYR A 18 9.54 -11.98 -4.51
C TYR A 18 8.37 -10.98 -4.53
N TYR A 19 7.41 -11.16 -5.44
CA TYR A 19 6.25 -10.27 -5.54
C TYR A 19 5.32 -10.36 -4.34
N THR A 20 5.22 -11.54 -3.70
CA THR A 20 4.49 -11.67 -2.42
C THR A 20 5.14 -10.83 -1.32
N ASN A 21 6.48 -10.85 -1.20
CA ASN A 21 7.19 -10.05 -0.22
C ASN A 21 7.05 -8.53 -0.49
N GLU A 22 7.07 -8.14 -1.77
CA GLU A 22 6.88 -6.74 -2.16
C GLU A 22 5.46 -6.25 -1.85
N LEU A 23 4.45 -7.11 -2.06
CA LEU A 23 3.07 -6.83 -1.70
C LEU A 23 2.87 -6.74 -0.17
N ILE A 24 3.49 -7.63 0.61
CA ILE A 24 3.46 -7.57 2.08
C ILE A 24 4.10 -6.26 2.58
N LYS A 25 5.28 -5.90 2.06
CA LYS A 25 5.92 -4.62 2.40
C LYS A 25 5.04 -3.43 2.03
N GLY A 26 4.43 -3.48 0.84
CA GLY A 26 3.51 -2.46 0.37
C GLY A 26 2.29 -2.30 1.26
N ALA A 27 1.67 -3.41 1.67
CA ALA A 27 0.53 -3.41 2.58
C ALA A 27 0.90 -2.85 3.95
N ILE A 28 2.06 -3.22 4.52
CA ILE A 28 2.52 -2.68 5.81
C ILE A 28 2.71 -1.17 5.71
N LEU A 29 3.34 -0.68 4.64
CA LEU A 29 3.54 0.77 4.42
C LEU A 29 2.21 1.51 4.26
N PHE A 30 1.26 0.93 3.50
CA PHE A 30 -0.08 1.46 3.33
C PHE A 30 -0.79 1.62 4.69
N PHE A 31 -0.84 0.56 5.50
CA PHE A 31 -1.45 0.62 6.82
C PHE A 31 -0.72 1.59 7.77
N ALA A 32 0.61 1.60 7.77
CA ALA A 32 1.39 2.48 8.64
C ALA A 32 1.14 3.95 8.32
N ILE A 33 1.16 4.33 7.03
CA ILE A 33 0.94 5.72 6.61
C ILE A 33 -0.52 6.11 6.83
N GLY A 34 -1.48 5.25 6.48
CA GLY A 34 -2.90 5.54 6.67
C GLY A 34 -3.25 5.74 8.15
N LEU A 35 -2.68 4.91 9.03
CA LEU A 35 -2.89 5.03 10.48
C LEU A 35 -2.22 6.30 11.04
N LEU A 36 -1.00 6.62 10.59
CA LEU A 36 -0.33 7.88 10.93
C LEU A 36 -1.15 9.10 10.50
N TYR A 37 -1.68 9.09 9.28
CA TYR A 37 -2.49 10.18 8.76
C TYR A 37 -3.77 10.38 9.57
N LEU A 38 -4.44 9.28 9.94
CA LEU A 38 -5.64 9.31 10.78
C LEU A 38 -5.32 9.95 12.14
N LEU A 39 -4.22 9.53 12.78
CA LEU A 39 -3.79 10.11 14.05
C LEU A 39 -3.47 11.60 13.93
N ILE A 40 -2.75 12.00 12.86
CA ILE A 40 -2.47 13.42 12.60
C ILE A 40 -3.76 14.20 12.43
N THR A 41 -4.72 13.68 11.65
CA THR A 41 -6.01 14.34 11.43
C THR A 41 -6.75 14.56 12.73
N LEU A 42 -6.78 13.55 13.61
CA LEU A 42 -7.42 13.63 14.92
C LEU A 42 -6.75 14.67 15.82
N LEU A 43 -5.41 14.70 15.84
CA LEU A 43 -4.66 15.70 16.61
C LEU A 43 -4.91 17.12 16.08
N VAL A 44 -4.81 17.31 14.77
CA VAL A 44 -5.03 18.61 14.12
C VAL A 44 -6.47 19.08 14.40
N GLU A 45 -7.46 18.22 14.29
CA GLU A 45 -8.85 18.55 14.60
C GLU A 45 -9.05 18.95 16.07
N TYR A 46 -8.44 18.20 16.99
CA TYR A 46 -8.50 18.47 18.43
C TYR A 46 -7.84 19.81 18.80
N PHE A 47 -6.64 20.10 18.28
CA PHE A 47 -5.89 21.31 18.63
C PHE A 47 -6.37 22.57 17.91
N LEU A 48 -6.78 22.46 16.65
CA LEU A 48 -7.08 23.63 15.80
C LEU A 48 -8.59 23.92 15.67
N TRP A 49 -9.45 23.12 16.30
CA TRP A 49 -10.91 23.26 16.24
C TRP A 49 -11.41 23.55 14.80
N LEU A 50 -11.08 22.63 13.89
CA LEU A 50 -11.19 22.88 12.46
C LEU A 50 -12.63 23.16 11.99
N ASN A 51 -12.78 24.24 11.22
CA ASN A 51 -14.01 24.56 10.50
C ASN A 51 -14.31 23.48 9.42
N PRO A 52 -15.57 23.26 8.99
CA PRO A 52 -15.92 22.19 8.04
C PRO A 52 -15.18 22.22 6.69
N LEU A 53 -14.65 23.38 6.29
CA LEU A 53 -13.78 23.50 5.11
C LEU A 53 -12.44 22.76 5.32
N GLY A 54 -11.78 22.96 6.46
CA GLY A 54 -10.50 22.32 6.76
C GLY A 54 -10.62 20.79 6.84
N ARG A 55 -11.69 20.30 7.47
CA ARG A 55 -11.97 18.84 7.51
C ARG A 55 -12.19 18.24 6.12
N ARG A 56 -12.88 18.94 5.22
CA ARG A 56 -13.07 18.49 3.84
C ARG A 56 -11.74 18.39 3.08
N ILE A 57 -10.84 19.35 3.26
CA ILE A 57 -9.52 19.34 2.63
C ILE A 57 -8.69 18.16 3.14
N LEU A 58 -8.65 17.95 4.47
CA LEU A 58 -7.94 16.81 5.07
C LEU A 58 -8.50 15.47 4.57
N PHE A 59 -9.82 15.34 4.50
CA PHE A 59 -10.44 14.11 3.98
C PHE A 59 -10.06 13.83 2.52
N TRP A 60 -10.13 14.84 1.64
CA TRP A 60 -9.76 14.64 0.23
C TRP A 60 -8.26 14.38 0.05
N ALA A 61 -7.41 15.02 0.86
CA ALA A 61 -5.98 14.74 0.88
C ALA A 61 -5.69 13.30 1.34
N PHE A 62 -6.39 12.80 2.37
CA PHE A 62 -6.33 11.40 2.79
C PHE A 62 -6.67 10.46 1.65
N VAL A 63 -7.82 10.66 1.00
CA VAL A 63 -8.27 9.80 -0.11
C VAL A 63 -7.25 9.78 -1.25
N PHE A 64 -6.66 10.93 -1.59
CA PHE A 64 -5.66 11.00 -2.66
C PHE A 64 -4.37 10.25 -2.30
N VAL A 65 -3.87 10.41 -1.07
CA VAL A 65 -2.67 9.72 -0.59
C VAL A 65 -2.91 8.21 -0.53
N GLU A 66 -4.03 7.78 0.04
CA GLU A 66 -4.42 6.36 0.13
C GLU A 66 -4.54 5.73 -1.25
N LEU A 67 -5.19 6.40 -2.21
CA LEU A 67 -5.29 5.92 -3.60
C LEU A 67 -3.92 5.80 -4.26
N ALA A 68 -3.05 6.80 -4.11
CA ALA A 68 -1.70 6.76 -4.66
C ALA A 68 -0.87 5.61 -4.08
N LEU A 69 -0.97 5.39 -2.76
CA LEU A 69 -0.30 4.28 -2.09
C LEU A 69 -0.90 2.93 -2.53
N PHE A 70 -2.23 2.82 -2.61
CA PHE A 70 -2.91 1.60 -3.04
C PHE A 70 -2.47 1.18 -4.45
N VAL A 71 -2.44 2.11 -5.40
CA VAL A 71 -2.01 1.81 -6.78
C VAL A 71 -0.55 1.36 -6.81
N ARG A 72 0.34 2.06 -6.09
CA ARG A 72 1.78 1.79 -6.13
C ARG A 72 2.18 0.52 -5.38
N PHE A 73 1.57 0.26 -4.23
CA PHE A 73 1.98 -0.79 -3.30
C PHE A 73 1.13 -2.05 -3.36
N ILE A 74 -0.09 -1.97 -3.89
CA ILE A 74 -1.00 -3.12 -4.00
C ILE A 74 -1.27 -3.43 -5.47
N ALA A 75 -1.80 -2.49 -6.26
CA ALA A 75 -2.21 -2.78 -7.64
C ALA A 75 -1.04 -3.16 -8.56
N PHE A 76 0.08 -2.45 -8.49
CA PHE A 76 1.27 -2.74 -9.32
C PHE A 76 1.90 -4.13 -9.03
N PRO A 77 2.18 -4.52 -7.76
CA PRO A 77 2.69 -5.86 -7.49
C PRO A 77 1.65 -6.96 -7.75
N LEU A 78 0.35 -6.71 -7.57
CA LEU A 78 -0.71 -7.66 -7.97
C LEU A 78 -0.73 -7.91 -9.47
N ALA A 79 -0.66 -6.86 -10.29
CA ALA A 79 -0.66 -6.96 -11.74
C ALA A 79 0.60 -7.63 -12.32
N LYS A 80 1.67 -7.77 -11.54
CA LYS A 80 2.87 -8.54 -11.91
C LYS A 80 2.86 -9.97 -11.37
N LEU A 81 2.03 -10.26 -10.37
CA LEU A 81 1.89 -11.59 -9.77
C LEU A 81 0.93 -12.49 -10.58
N PHE A 82 -0.09 -11.89 -11.19
CA PHE A 82 -1.03 -12.51 -12.13
C PHE A 82 -0.62 -12.24 -13.57
#